data_AF-A0A1H9R9T2-F1
#
_entry.id   AF-A0A1H9R9T2-F1
#
_cell.length_a   1.000
_cell.length_b   1.000
_cell.length_c   1.000
_cell.angle_alpha   90.00
_cell.angle_beta   90.00
_cell.angle_gamma   90.00
#
_symmetry.space_group_name_H-M   'P 1'
#
loop_
_entity.id
_entity.type
_entity.pdbx_description
1 polymer ?
#
loop_
_entity_poly.entity_id
_entity_poly.type
_entity_poly.pdbx_seq_one_letter_code
_entity_poly.pdbx_strand_id
1 'polypeptide(L)'
;MLDKPLDPKVADAVFDTAQVVNALAVVGLAHRVTGPANALLQLWTITYRNSFGMILHNDNMLVLQQMAVGLGPSADALSVDALIREGRLMPDKYSRSYGGVNTLANIAATAVYFISGVAKVRSDYGWGWASGVALREQTAADAVRKEVFGSKAPENAKRLYNAKGPFGVLAAGALAVELLAPLALFNRTVGKLFSLAACAMHWGIWLVMGIKFKYNMSGVSYLGYFPVGPQLPG
;
A
#
# COMPACT_ATOMS: atom_id res chain seq x y z
N MET A 1 -17.39 -5.44 -16.52
CA MET A 1 -16.09 -6.12 -16.67
C MET A 1 -15.88 -6.36 -18.16
N LEU A 2 -14.64 -6.41 -18.66
CA LEU A 2 -14.41 -6.74 -20.07
C LEU A 2 -14.67 -8.23 -20.28
N ASP A 3 -15.42 -8.59 -21.33
CA ASP A 3 -15.74 -9.99 -21.64
C ASP A 3 -14.55 -10.76 -22.24
N LYS A 4 -13.53 -10.03 -22.73
CA LYS A 4 -12.30 -10.58 -23.28
C LYS A 4 -11.12 -9.61 -23.08
N PRO A 5 -9.87 -10.10 -23.07
CA PRO A 5 -8.68 -9.23 -23.08
C PRO A 5 -8.70 -8.26 -24.26
N LEU A 6 -8.12 -7.08 -24.05
CA LEU A 6 -7.85 -6.14 -25.15
C LEU A 6 -6.83 -6.74 -26.12
N ASP A 7 -6.82 -6.20 -27.34
CA ASP A 7 -5.75 -6.47 -28.29
C ASP A 7 -4.39 -6.16 -27.64
N PRO A 8 -3.37 -7.03 -27.76
CA PRO A 8 -2.08 -6.85 -27.12
C PRO A 8 -1.43 -5.50 -27.42
N LYS A 9 -1.54 -4.99 -28.65
CA LYS A 9 -0.95 -3.70 -29.03
C LYS A 9 -1.61 -2.54 -28.29
N VAL A 10 -2.92 -2.63 -28.06
CA VAL A 10 -3.67 -1.63 -27.30
C VAL A 10 -3.27 -1.69 -25.83
N ALA A 11 -3.18 -2.89 -25.25
CA ALA A 11 -2.75 -3.06 -23.87
C ALA A 11 -1.33 -2.52 -23.63
N ASP A 12 -0.39 -2.86 -24.52
CA ASP A 12 1.00 -2.39 -24.47
C ASP A 12 1.07 -0.86 -24.62
N ALA A 13 0.34 -0.29 -25.57
CA ALA A 13 0.32 1.16 -25.77
C ALA A 13 -0.22 1.92 -24.55
N VAL A 14 -1.28 1.41 -23.90
CA VAL A 14 -1.81 2.03 -22.66
C VAL A 14 -0.80 1.90 -21.52
N PHE A 15 -0.13 0.75 -21.40
CA PHE A 15 0.91 0.54 -20.39
C PHE A 15 2.10 1.48 -20.59
N ASP A 16 2.62 1.59 -21.81
CA ASP A 16 3.73 2.49 -22.15
C ASP A 16 3.35 3.95 -21.88
N THR A 17 2.13 4.33 -22.26
CA THR A 17 1.58 5.66 -21.94
C THR A 17 1.55 5.89 -20.43
N ALA A 18 1.11 4.88 -19.65
CA ALA A 18 1.13 4.97 -18.19
C ALA A 18 2.54 5.16 -17.63
N GLN A 19 3.56 4.49 -18.19
CA GLN A 19 4.95 4.67 -17.75
C GLN A 19 5.49 6.07 -18.09
N VAL A 20 5.22 6.57 -19.29
CA VAL A 20 5.63 7.93 -19.70
C VAL A 20 4.96 8.98 -18.80
N VAL A 21 3.64 8.90 -18.63
CA VAL A 21 2.89 9.83 -17.78
C VAL A 21 3.34 9.74 -16.32
N ASN A 22 3.67 8.54 -15.83
CA ASN A 22 4.24 8.35 -14.50
C ASN A 22 5.60 9.07 -14.35
N ALA A 23 6.50 8.92 -15.32
CA ALA A 23 7.80 9.60 -15.29
C ALA A 23 7.62 11.13 -15.27
N LEU A 24 6.71 11.67 -16.09
CA LEU A 24 6.40 13.10 -16.13
C LEU A 24 5.80 13.60 -14.81
N ALA A 25 4.87 12.84 -14.22
CA ALA A 25 4.28 13.16 -12.92
C ALA A 25 5.29 13.10 -11.77
N VAL A 26 6.24 12.15 -11.81
CA VAL A 26 7.30 12.02 -10.80
C VAL A 26 8.22 13.24 -10.79
N VAL A 27 8.61 13.74 -11.96
CA VAL A 27 9.39 14.99 -12.06
C VAL A 27 8.52 16.25 -11.90
N GLY A 28 7.20 16.09 -11.78
CA GLY A 28 6.23 17.16 -11.65
C GLY A 28 6.19 18.10 -12.85
N LEU A 29 6.33 17.56 -14.06
CA LEU A 29 6.16 18.32 -15.31
C LEU A 29 4.69 18.31 -15.73
N ALA A 30 4.11 19.50 -15.91
CA ALA A 30 2.70 19.72 -16.18
C ALA A 30 1.78 18.95 -15.20
N HIS A 31 2.10 18.97 -13.90
CA HIS A 31 1.50 18.08 -12.89
C HIS A 31 -0.02 18.21 -12.78
N ARG A 32 -0.58 19.39 -13.10
CA ARG A 32 -2.04 19.60 -13.13
C ARG A 32 -2.76 18.67 -14.14
N VAL A 33 -2.03 18.16 -15.14
CA VAL A 33 -2.51 17.22 -16.14
C VAL A 33 -1.89 15.84 -15.91
N THR A 34 -0.56 15.76 -15.75
CA THR A 34 0.16 14.49 -15.63
C THR A 34 -0.14 13.77 -14.32
N GLY A 35 -0.40 14.49 -13.22
CA GLY A 35 -0.81 13.93 -11.94
C GLY A 35 -2.15 13.17 -12.01
N PRO A 36 -3.26 13.81 -12.41
CA PRO A 36 -4.54 13.12 -12.59
C PRO A 36 -4.50 12.03 -13.67
N ALA A 37 -3.80 12.28 -14.78
CA ALA A 37 -3.64 11.26 -15.83
C ALA A 37 -2.90 10.03 -15.31
N ASN A 38 -1.82 10.20 -14.54
CA ASN A 38 -1.10 9.10 -13.89
C ASN A 38 -2.02 8.32 -12.95
N ALA A 39 -2.77 9.02 -12.09
CA ALA A 39 -3.73 8.39 -11.17
C ALA A 39 -4.75 7.49 -11.90
N LEU A 40 -5.34 7.99 -13.00
CA LEU A 40 -6.31 7.24 -13.79
C LEU A 40 -5.69 6.07 -14.55
N LEU A 41 -4.53 6.28 -15.18
CA LEU A 41 -3.84 5.23 -15.95
C LEU A 41 -3.36 4.08 -15.06
N GLN A 42 -2.92 4.38 -13.83
CA GLN A 42 -2.46 3.36 -12.88
C GLN A 42 -3.63 2.62 -12.24
N LEU A 43 -4.72 3.33 -11.90
CA LEU A 43 -5.96 2.70 -11.49
C LEU A 43 -6.47 1.74 -12.58
N TRP A 44 -6.47 2.18 -13.84
CA TRP A 44 -6.85 1.36 -14.97
C TRP A 44 -5.93 0.15 -15.12
N THR A 45 -4.61 0.34 -15.08
CA THR A 45 -3.61 -0.74 -15.24
C THR A 45 -3.78 -1.82 -14.19
N ILE A 46 -3.94 -1.44 -12.93
CA ILE A 46 -4.11 -2.41 -11.83
C ILE A 46 -5.49 -3.07 -11.88
N THR A 47 -6.55 -2.33 -12.22
CA THR A 47 -7.89 -2.90 -12.39
C THR A 47 -7.95 -3.89 -13.56
N TYR A 48 -7.32 -3.55 -14.68
CA TYR A 48 -7.24 -4.41 -15.87
C TYR A 48 -6.50 -5.71 -15.55
N ARG A 49 -5.33 -5.63 -14.90
CA ARG A 49 -4.60 -6.82 -14.43
C ARG A 49 -5.44 -7.66 -13.46
N ASN A 50 -6.16 -7.02 -12.54
CA ASN A 50 -7.02 -7.72 -11.59
C ASN A 50 -8.28 -8.36 -12.21
N SER A 51 -8.62 -8.04 -13.46
CA SER A 51 -9.86 -8.50 -14.09
C SER A 51 -9.77 -9.92 -14.69
N PHE A 52 -8.57 -10.48 -14.85
CA PHE A 52 -8.35 -11.79 -15.50
C PHE A 52 -7.78 -12.84 -14.55
N GLY A 53 -8.33 -12.92 -13.34
CA GLY A 53 -7.98 -13.94 -12.34
C GLY A 53 -6.67 -13.70 -11.58
N MET A 54 -5.92 -12.65 -11.91
CA MET A 54 -4.85 -12.17 -11.03
C MET A 54 -5.46 -11.33 -9.93
N ILE A 55 -5.02 -11.53 -8.69
CA ILE A 55 -5.48 -10.75 -7.54
C ILE A 55 -4.24 -10.14 -6.87
N LEU A 56 -4.01 -8.85 -7.14
CA LEU A 56 -2.86 -8.07 -6.67
C LEU A 56 -3.26 -7.13 -5.52
N HIS A 57 -3.75 -7.69 -4.42
CA HIS A 57 -4.17 -6.90 -3.25
C HIS A 57 -3.05 -6.03 -2.66
N ASN A 58 -1.80 -6.40 -2.90
CA ASN A 58 -0.62 -5.70 -2.38
C ASN A 58 -0.42 -4.32 -3.02
N ASP A 59 -0.99 -4.08 -4.21
CA ASP A 59 -0.80 -2.84 -4.96
C ASP A 59 -1.92 -1.81 -4.69
N ASN A 60 -3.01 -2.21 -4.03
CA ASN A 60 -4.17 -1.34 -3.78
C ASN A 60 -3.79 -0.07 -3.01
N MET A 61 -2.96 -0.21 -1.96
CA MET A 61 -2.54 0.95 -1.16
C MET A 61 -1.67 1.90 -1.98
N LEU A 62 -0.76 1.37 -2.80
CA LEU A 62 0.10 2.17 -3.69
C LEU A 62 -0.75 3.00 -4.65
N VAL A 63 -1.71 2.36 -5.33
CA VAL A 63 -2.60 3.05 -6.28
C VAL A 63 -3.40 4.14 -5.60
N LEU A 64 -4.00 3.86 -4.44
CA LEU A 64 -4.80 4.86 -3.72
C LEU A 64 -3.96 6.05 -3.23
N GLN A 65 -2.74 5.81 -2.73
CA GLN A 65 -1.85 6.89 -2.32
C GLN A 65 -1.29 7.66 -3.52
N GLN A 66 -1.05 6.99 -4.64
CA GLN A 66 -0.68 7.64 -5.90
C GLN A 66 -1.82 8.51 -6.45
N MET A 67 -3.08 8.11 -6.29
CA MET A 67 -4.23 8.98 -6.58
C MET A 67 -4.25 10.21 -5.67
N ALA A 68 -3.97 10.07 -4.38
CA ALA A 68 -3.91 11.19 -3.45
C ALA A 68 -2.85 12.24 -3.87
N VAL A 69 -1.66 11.78 -4.28
CA VAL A 69 -0.56 12.63 -4.75
C VAL A 69 -0.83 13.20 -6.14
N GLY A 70 -1.38 12.40 -7.05
CA GLY A 70 -1.67 12.82 -8.43
C GLY A 70 -2.79 13.85 -8.53
N LEU A 71 -3.80 13.77 -7.66
CA LEU A 71 -4.92 14.72 -7.62
C LEU A 71 -4.65 15.92 -6.69
N GLY A 72 -3.59 15.84 -5.87
CA GLY A 72 -3.20 16.88 -4.93
C GLY A 72 -2.19 17.88 -5.48
N PRO A 73 -1.95 18.99 -4.77
CA PRO A 73 -0.90 19.97 -5.11
C PRO A 73 0.51 19.47 -4.73
N SER A 74 0.84 18.23 -5.08
CA SER A 74 2.09 17.57 -4.63
C SER A 74 3.35 18.00 -5.38
N ALA A 75 3.20 18.64 -6.53
CA ALA A 75 4.31 19.11 -7.37
C ALA A 75 4.61 20.61 -7.20
N ASP A 76 4.19 21.26 -6.12
CA ASP A 76 4.45 22.70 -5.94
C ASP A 76 5.83 23.05 -5.39
N ALA A 77 6.60 22.06 -4.92
CA ALA A 77 7.89 22.30 -4.26
C ALA A 77 9.10 21.63 -4.92
N LEU A 78 9.03 20.33 -5.19
CA LEU A 78 10.10 19.54 -5.82
C LEU A 78 9.65 19.09 -7.21
N SER A 79 9.64 20.01 -8.17
CA SER A 79 9.16 19.73 -9.53
C SER A 79 9.80 20.62 -10.59
N VAL A 80 9.80 20.14 -11.83
CA VAL A 80 10.14 20.94 -13.01
C VAL A 80 9.21 22.14 -13.16
N ASP A 81 7.91 21.98 -12.89
CA ASP A 81 6.95 23.09 -12.91
C ASP A 81 7.33 24.21 -11.93
N ALA A 82 7.81 23.88 -10.72
CA ALA A 82 8.26 24.85 -9.73
C ALA A 82 9.55 25.56 -10.18
N LEU A 83 10.53 24.83 -10.74
CA LEU A 83 11.73 25.43 -11.32
C LEU A 83 11.38 26.43 -12.44
N ILE A 84 10.48 26.05 -13.36
CA ILE A 84 10.10 26.90 -14.49
C ILE A 84 9.31 28.12 -14.03
N ARG A 85 8.34 27.94 -13.13
CA ARG A 85 7.43 29.01 -12.69
C ARG A 85 8.07 29.98 -11.69
N GLU A 86 8.89 29.47 -10.77
CA GLU A 86 9.39 30.21 -9.61
C GLU A 86 10.91 30.38 -9.61
N GLY A 87 11.63 29.74 -10.54
CA GLY A 87 13.09 29.81 -10.64
C GLY A 87 13.84 29.09 -9.52
N ARG A 88 13.14 28.36 -8.63
CA ARG A 88 13.74 27.68 -7.48
C ARG A 88 12.92 26.48 -7.01
N LEU A 89 13.60 25.52 -6.38
CA LEU A 89 13.01 24.41 -5.66
C LEU A 89 12.73 24.77 -4.20
N MET A 90 11.81 24.03 -3.57
CA MET A 90 11.44 24.17 -2.15
C MET A 90 11.07 25.61 -1.75
N PRO A 91 10.10 26.26 -2.43
CA PRO A 91 9.62 27.57 -2.03
C PRO A 91 8.94 27.50 -0.66
N ASP A 92 9.14 28.53 0.16
CA ASP A 92 8.47 28.65 1.47
C ASP A 92 6.97 28.91 1.29
N LYS A 93 6.19 27.83 1.19
CA LYS A 93 4.73 27.88 1.05
C LYS A 93 4.07 27.07 2.15
N TYR A 94 3.26 27.76 2.94
CA TYR A 94 2.46 27.16 4.01
C TYR A 94 0.98 27.31 3.66
N SER A 95 0.35 26.21 3.26
CA SER A 95 -1.10 26.17 3.00
C SER A 95 -1.69 24.90 3.59
N ARG A 96 -2.89 25.02 4.18
CA ARG A 96 -3.67 23.87 4.67
C ARG A 96 -3.96 22.86 3.57
N SER A 97 -4.04 23.31 2.31
CA SER A 97 -4.29 22.45 1.14
C SER A 97 -3.24 21.35 0.97
N TYR A 98 -1.97 21.60 1.34
CA TYR A 98 -0.91 20.59 1.32
C TYR A 98 -1.12 19.48 2.36
N GLY A 99 -1.76 19.78 3.49
CA GLY A 99 -2.11 18.78 4.50
C GLY A 99 -3.18 17.80 4.02
N GLY A 100 -4.04 18.21 3.08
CA GLY A 100 -5.10 17.38 2.51
C GLY A 100 -4.57 16.12 1.81
N VAL A 101 -3.41 16.22 1.13
CA VAL A 101 -2.78 15.08 0.46
C VAL A 101 -2.36 14.01 1.46
N ASN A 102 -1.70 14.40 2.54
CA ASN A 102 -1.29 13.47 3.59
C ASN A 102 -2.50 12.83 4.28
N THR A 103 -3.57 13.60 4.51
CA THR A 103 -4.83 13.06 5.04
C THR A 103 -5.43 12.00 4.12
N LEU A 104 -5.50 12.27 2.81
CA LEU A 104 -5.99 11.30 1.83
C LEU A 104 -5.10 10.05 1.76
N ALA A 105 -3.78 10.21 1.81
CA ALA A 105 -2.84 9.10 1.83
C ALA A 105 -2.99 8.24 3.10
N ASN A 106 -3.23 8.86 4.26
CA ASN A 106 -3.50 8.17 5.51
C ASN A 106 -4.84 7.44 5.47
N ILE A 107 -5.90 8.06 4.93
CA ILE A 107 -7.21 7.41 4.73
C ILE A 107 -7.04 6.18 3.84
N ALA A 108 -6.33 6.31 2.71
CA ALA A 108 -6.03 5.22 1.79
C ALA A 108 -5.32 4.06 2.50
N ALA A 109 -4.29 4.35 3.30
CA ALA A 109 -3.63 3.34 4.12
C ALA A 109 -4.66 2.64 5.03
N THR A 110 -5.36 3.39 5.89
CA THR A 110 -6.30 2.78 6.86
C THR A 110 -7.42 1.99 6.20
N ALA A 111 -7.91 2.43 5.04
CA ALA A 111 -8.98 1.74 4.32
C ALA A 111 -8.53 0.35 3.88
N VAL A 112 -7.32 0.19 3.34
CA VAL A 112 -6.81 -1.10 2.89
C VAL A 112 -6.67 -2.09 4.06
N TYR A 113 -6.12 -1.64 5.18
CA TYR A 113 -5.99 -2.47 6.39
C TYR A 113 -7.36 -2.81 6.98
N PHE A 114 -8.26 -1.84 7.10
CA PHE A 114 -9.58 -2.06 7.66
C PHE A 114 -10.41 -3.03 6.83
N ILE A 115 -10.42 -2.86 5.50
CA ILE A 115 -11.10 -3.78 4.57
C ILE A 115 -10.50 -5.18 4.67
N SER A 116 -9.16 -5.31 4.77
CA SER A 116 -8.48 -6.59 4.99
C SER A 116 -8.93 -7.28 6.29
N GLY A 117 -9.02 -6.54 7.39
CA GLY A 117 -9.49 -7.06 8.68
C GLY A 117 -10.97 -7.47 8.64
N VAL A 118 -11.83 -6.64 8.04
CA VAL A 118 -13.26 -6.96 7.85
C VAL A 118 -13.42 -8.21 7.00
N ALA A 119 -12.63 -8.37 5.93
CA ALA A 119 -12.67 -9.56 5.08
C ALA A 119 -12.28 -10.83 5.87
N LYS A 120 -11.31 -10.75 6.78
CA LYS A 120 -10.96 -11.88 7.65
C LYS A 120 -12.09 -12.25 8.61
N VAL A 121 -12.68 -11.27 9.29
CA VAL A 121 -13.79 -11.51 10.23
C VAL A 121 -15.08 -11.95 9.51
N ARG A 122 -15.23 -11.64 8.21
CA ARG A 122 -16.35 -12.10 7.37
C ARG A 122 -16.08 -13.41 6.64
N SER A 123 -14.89 -13.99 6.77
CA SER A 123 -14.60 -15.33 6.24
C SER A 123 -15.31 -16.41 7.05
N ASP A 124 -15.29 -17.65 6.56
CA ASP A 124 -15.88 -18.80 7.27
C ASP A 124 -15.29 -19.02 8.67
N TYR A 125 -14.06 -18.55 8.93
CA TYR A 125 -13.45 -18.60 10.26
C TYR A 125 -14.03 -17.57 11.24
N GLY A 126 -14.68 -16.52 10.75
CA GLY A 126 -15.20 -15.44 11.58
C GLY A 126 -14.14 -14.80 12.49
N TRP A 127 -14.52 -14.53 13.74
CA TRP A 127 -13.58 -14.16 14.81
C TRP A 127 -12.59 -15.27 15.18
N GLY A 128 -12.89 -16.52 14.82
CA GLY A 128 -11.99 -17.66 14.96
C GLY A 128 -10.70 -17.52 14.16
N TRP A 129 -10.60 -16.55 13.23
CA TRP A 129 -9.34 -16.18 12.60
C TRP A 129 -8.25 -15.83 13.63
N ALA A 130 -8.62 -15.21 14.76
CA ALA A 130 -7.71 -14.89 15.86
C ALA A 130 -7.09 -16.12 16.56
N SER A 131 -7.64 -17.33 16.36
CA SER A 131 -7.04 -18.57 16.86
C SER A 131 -5.71 -18.91 16.20
N GLY A 132 -5.43 -18.32 15.02
CA GLY A 132 -4.23 -18.59 14.24
C GLY A 132 -4.32 -19.82 13.34
N VAL A 133 -5.44 -20.56 13.34
CA VAL A 133 -5.64 -21.72 12.45
C VAL A 133 -5.53 -21.30 10.98
N ALA A 134 -6.29 -20.28 10.57
CA ALA A 134 -6.25 -19.77 9.20
C ALA A 134 -4.84 -19.27 8.80
N LEU A 135 -4.15 -18.55 9.68
CA LEU A 135 -2.79 -18.07 9.42
C LEU A 135 -1.78 -19.23 9.28
N ARG A 136 -1.93 -20.28 10.10
CA ARG A 136 -1.09 -21.48 10.03
C ARG A 136 -1.31 -22.25 8.74
N GLU A 137 -2.56 -22.40 8.31
CA GLU A 137 -2.92 -23.03 7.04
C GLU A 137 -2.38 -22.24 5.85
N GLN A 138 -2.54 -20.92 5.84
CA GLN A 138 -1.96 -20.06 4.80
C GLN A 138 -0.44 -20.16 4.73
N THR A 139 0.24 -20.20 5.88
CA THR A 139 1.70 -20.37 5.96
C THR A 139 2.14 -21.72 5.40
N ALA A 140 1.43 -22.80 5.74
CA ALA A 140 1.74 -24.13 5.24
C ALA A 140 1.47 -24.26 3.73
N ALA A 141 0.33 -23.75 3.25
CA ALA A 141 -0.04 -23.77 1.85
C ALA A 141 0.96 -22.98 0.99
N ASP A 142 1.39 -21.81 1.45
CA ASP A 142 2.43 -21.01 0.77
C ASP A 142 3.78 -21.73 0.73
N ALA A 143 4.20 -22.37 1.84
CA ALA A 143 5.44 -23.13 1.89
C ALA A 143 5.44 -24.33 0.93
N VAL A 144 4.36 -25.12 0.92
CA VAL A 144 4.19 -26.26 0.00
C VAL A 144 4.18 -25.78 -1.44
N ARG A 145 3.43 -24.71 -1.74
CA ARG A 145 3.38 -24.12 -3.09
C ARG A 145 4.79 -23.76 -3.58
N LYS A 146 5.61 -23.15 -2.74
CA LYS A 146 6.99 -22.79 -3.11
C LYS A 146 7.81 -24.02 -3.48
N GLU A 147 7.77 -25.08 -2.66
CA GLU A 147 8.52 -26.31 -2.91
C GLU A 147 8.05 -27.01 -4.20
N VAL A 148 6.74 -27.07 -4.45
CA VAL A 148 6.17 -27.65 -5.67
C VAL A 148 6.62 -26.91 -6.94
N PHE A 149 6.70 -25.58 -6.90
CA PHE A 149 7.18 -24.76 -8.02
C PHE A 149 8.71 -24.60 -8.07
N GLY A 150 9.46 -25.42 -7.34
CA GLY A 150 10.93 -25.49 -7.43
C GLY A 150 11.69 -24.44 -6.60
N SER A 151 11.02 -23.73 -5.70
CA SER A 151 11.64 -22.76 -4.79
C SER A 151 11.68 -23.30 -3.35
N LYS A 152 12.72 -22.98 -2.59
CA LYS A 152 12.84 -23.47 -1.21
C LYS A 152 11.89 -22.70 -0.29
N ALA A 153 11.08 -23.41 0.49
CA ALA A 153 10.29 -22.80 1.56
C ALA A 153 11.20 -22.15 2.62
N PRO A 154 10.83 -20.99 3.19
CA PRO A 154 11.60 -20.35 4.25
C PRO A 154 11.75 -21.27 5.47
N GLU A 155 12.95 -21.31 6.04
CA GLU A 155 13.23 -22.10 7.25
C GLU A 155 12.38 -21.62 8.44
N ASN A 156 12.13 -20.31 8.51
CA ASN A 156 11.29 -19.71 9.54
C ASN A 156 9.82 -20.15 9.45
N ALA A 157 9.29 -20.44 8.26
CA ALA A 157 7.96 -21.01 8.11
C ALA A 157 7.87 -22.38 8.78
N LYS A 158 8.87 -23.24 8.57
CA LYS A 158 8.95 -24.58 9.20
C LYS A 158 9.08 -24.47 10.72
N ARG A 159 9.97 -23.61 11.20
CA ARG A 159 10.16 -23.35 12.65
C ARG A 159 8.87 -22.85 13.30
N LEU A 160 8.20 -21.88 12.68
CA LEU A 160 6.95 -21.33 13.21
C LEU A 160 5.83 -22.38 13.18
N TYR A 161 5.70 -23.15 12.09
CA TYR A 161 4.70 -24.21 11.96
C TYR A 161 4.79 -25.28 13.05
N ASN A 162 6.02 -25.60 13.47
CA ASN A 162 6.29 -26.60 14.50
C ASN A 162 6.25 -26.03 15.93
N ALA A 163 6.30 -24.70 16.08
CA ALA A 163 6.21 -24.05 17.39
C ALA A 163 4.78 -24.12 17.93
N LYS A 164 4.63 -24.43 19.23
CA LYS A 164 3.32 -24.45 19.91
C LYS A 164 2.89 -23.01 20.23
N GLY A 165 1.82 -22.54 19.58
CA GLY A 165 1.07 -21.35 20.02
C GLY A 165 1.37 -19.96 19.43
N PRO A 166 2.43 -19.66 18.65
CA PRO A 166 2.67 -18.28 18.22
C PRO A 166 1.65 -17.79 17.18
N PHE A 167 1.00 -18.68 16.42
CA PHE A 167 0.03 -18.29 15.39
C PHE A 167 -1.17 -17.55 15.95
N GLY A 168 -1.68 -17.91 17.13
CA GLY A 168 -2.81 -17.20 17.73
C GLY A 168 -2.46 -15.76 18.08
N VAL A 169 -1.30 -15.54 18.68
CA VAL A 169 -0.80 -14.20 19.01
C VAL A 169 -0.56 -13.37 17.75
N LEU A 170 0.08 -13.96 16.74
CA LEU A 170 0.34 -13.28 15.46
C LEU A 170 -0.96 -12.93 14.71
N ALA A 171 -1.93 -13.85 14.72
CA ALA A 171 -3.22 -13.63 14.08
C ALA A 171 -4.05 -12.59 14.84
N ALA A 172 -4.15 -12.68 16.16
CA ALA A 172 -4.82 -11.65 16.96
C ALA A 172 -4.17 -10.27 16.78
N GLY A 173 -2.83 -10.21 16.77
CA GLY A 173 -2.08 -8.98 16.51
C GLY A 173 -2.35 -8.40 15.13
N ALA A 174 -2.35 -9.23 14.08
CA ALA A 174 -2.67 -8.79 12.72
C ALA A 174 -4.10 -8.25 12.62
N LEU A 175 -5.09 -8.95 13.19
CA LEU A 175 -6.48 -8.47 13.25
C LEU A 175 -6.60 -7.15 14.01
N ALA A 176 -5.89 -7.00 15.12
CA ALA A 176 -5.91 -5.75 15.89
C ALA A 176 -5.35 -4.59 15.05
N VAL A 177 -4.21 -4.78 14.39
CA VAL A 177 -3.63 -3.76 13.48
C VAL A 177 -4.60 -3.40 12.36
N GLU A 178 -5.27 -4.39 11.77
CA GLU A 178 -6.17 -4.19 10.65
C GLU A 178 -7.50 -3.54 11.03
N LEU A 179 -8.20 -4.06 12.03
CA LEU A 179 -9.51 -3.57 12.45
C LEU A 179 -9.45 -2.23 13.17
N LEU A 180 -8.36 -1.97 13.90
CA LEU A 180 -8.14 -0.69 14.59
C LEU A 180 -7.46 0.35 13.70
N ALA A 181 -7.15 0.02 12.44
CA ALA A 181 -6.53 0.96 11.50
C ALA A 181 -7.26 2.32 11.41
N PRO A 182 -8.61 2.41 11.39
CA PRO A 182 -9.30 3.71 11.36
C PRO A 182 -8.97 4.61 12.56
N LEU A 183 -8.60 4.04 13.72
CA LEU A 183 -8.21 4.83 14.89
C LEU A 183 -6.95 5.68 14.64
N ALA A 184 -6.11 5.27 13.68
CA ALA A 184 -4.92 6.01 13.26
C ALA A 184 -5.22 7.42 12.77
N LEU A 185 -6.45 7.70 12.33
CA LEU A 185 -6.87 9.01 11.83
C LEU A 185 -7.24 9.99 12.95
N PHE A 186 -7.53 9.53 14.17
CA PHE A 186 -8.00 10.40 15.25
C PHE A 186 -6.90 11.28 15.83
N ASN A 187 -5.70 10.75 16.02
CA ASN A 187 -4.58 11.53 16.50
C ASN A 187 -3.24 10.99 16.00
N ARG A 188 -2.24 11.86 16.02
CA ARG A 188 -0.90 11.58 15.46
C ARG A 188 -0.19 10.44 16.18
N THR A 189 -0.36 10.31 17.50
CA THR A 189 0.32 9.27 18.28
C THR A 189 -0.18 7.88 17.91
N VAL A 190 -1.50 7.72 17.82
CA VAL A 190 -2.12 6.46 17.36
C VAL A 190 -1.74 6.18 15.91
N GLY A 191 -1.70 7.20 15.05
CA GLY A 191 -1.24 7.06 13.66
C GLY A 191 0.20 6.55 13.53
N LYS A 192 1.13 7.08 14.35
CA LYS A 192 2.52 6.60 14.40
C LYS A 192 2.61 5.17 14.92
N LEU A 193 1.88 4.84 15.99
CA LEU A 193 1.85 3.48 16.53
C LEU A 193 1.31 2.48 15.49
N PHE A 194 0.21 2.82 14.82
CA PHE A 194 -0.35 2.05 13.72
C PHE A 194 0.69 1.84 12.60
N SER A 195 1.36 2.91 12.18
CA SER A 195 2.39 2.86 11.13
C SER A 195 3.52 1.90 11.47
N LEU A 196 4.02 1.96 12.70
CA LEU A 196 5.07 1.05 13.19
C LEU A 196 4.57 -0.38 13.26
N ALA A 197 3.36 -0.61 13.80
CA ALA A 197 2.78 -1.94 13.90
C ALA A 197 2.49 -2.57 12.52
N ALA A 198 1.92 -1.80 11.59
CA ALA A 198 1.66 -2.21 10.22
C ALA A 198 2.95 -2.51 9.46
N CYS A 199 3.99 -1.68 9.60
CA CYS A 199 5.30 -1.93 9.02
C CYS A 199 5.92 -3.21 9.59
N ALA A 200 5.94 -3.36 10.91
CA ALA A 200 6.47 -4.54 11.61
C ALA A 200 5.73 -5.83 11.19
N MET A 201 4.42 -5.77 11.01
CA MET A 201 3.62 -6.89 10.52
C MET A 201 4.08 -7.35 9.13
N HIS A 202 4.33 -6.42 8.19
CA HIS A 202 4.79 -6.75 6.85
C HIS A 202 6.21 -7.33 6.83
N TRP A 203 7.10 -6.79 7.66
CA TRP A 203 8.42 -7.37 7.87
C TRP A 203 8.34 -8.76 8.50
N GLY A 204 7.42 -8.98 9.45
CA GLY A 204 7.15 -10.29 10.04
C GLY A 204 6.67 -11.30 9.02
N ILE A 205 5.73 -10.93 8.14
CA ILE A 205 5.26 -11.78 7.05
C ILE A 205 6.42 -12.14 6.10
N TRP A 206 7.28 -11.19 5.76
CA TRP A 206 8.47 -11.48 4.95
C TRP A 206 9.44 -12.43 5.66
N LEU A 207 9.71 -12.23 6.95
CA LEU A 207 10.61 -13.09 7.73
C LEU A 207 10.11 -14.54 7.83
N VAL A 208 8.79 -14.72 7.96
CA VAL A 208 8.17 -16.04 8.14
C VAL A 208 7.88 -16.68 6.79
N MET A 209 7.16 -15.99 5.91
CA MET A 209 6.63 -16.54 4.66
C MET A 209 7.49 -16.16 3.45
N GLY A 210 8.45 -15.25 3.55
CA GLY A 210 9.27 -14.83 2.40
C GLY A 210 8.50 -14.02 1.35
N ILE A 211 7.29 -13.55 1.67
CA ILE A 211 6.46 -12.74 0.78
C ILE A 211 6.90 -11.27 0.89
N LYS A 212 7.14 -10.61 -0.26
CA LYS A 212 7.62 -9.22 -0.30
C LYS A 212 6.47 -8.27 -0.62
N PHE A 213 6.20 -7.35 0.30
CA PHE A 213 5.28 -6.23 0.11
C PHE A 213 6.11 -4.95 -0.03
N LYS A 214 6.70 -4.74 -1.21
CA LYS A 214 7.75 -3.72 -1.42
C LYS A 214 7.33 -2.34 -0.90
N TYR A 215 6.10 -1.92 -1.19
CA TYR A 215 5.62 -0.60 -0.80
C TYR A 215 5.44 -0.48 0.72
N ASN A 216 4.70 -1.41 1.35
CA ASN A 216 4.49 -1.42 2.80
C ASN A 216 5.80 -1.59 3.59
N MET A 217 6.74 -2.41 3.10
CA MET A 217 8.02 -2.64 3.77
C MET A 217 8.98 -1.46 3.64
N SER A 218 8.86 -0.65 2.59
CA SER A 218 9.69 0.54 2.39
C SER A 218 9.47 1.65 3.43
N GLY A 219 8.33 1.61 4.13
CA GLY A 219 7.92 2.66 5.06
C GLY A 219 7.32 3.90 4.39
N VAL A 220 7.50 4.08 3.07
CA VAL A 220 6.99 5.22 2.30
C VAL A 220 5.48 5.37 2.46
N SER A 221 4.76 4.25 2.51
CA SER A 221 3.32 4.22 2.66
C SER A 221 2.78 4.84 3.95
N TYR A 222 3.63 5.03 4.96
CA TYR A 222 3.23 5.56 6.26
C TYR A 222 3.77 6.96 6.55
N LEU A 223 4.51 7.57 5.61
CA LEU A 223 5.14 8.88 5.82
C LEU A 223 4.13 9.98 6.16
N GLY A 224 2.88 9.86 5.70
CA GLY A 224 1.80 10.80 6.03
C GLY A 224 1.47 10.90 7.54
N TYR A 225 1.89 9.93 8.36
CA TYR A 225 1.76 9.96 9.82
C TYR A 225 2.94 10.62 10.54
N PHE A 226 4.03 10.91 9.82
CA PHE A 226 5.25 11.51 10.33
C PHE A 226 5.46 12.88 9.67
N PRO A 227 4.71 13.92 10.09
CA PRO A 227 4.92 15.25 9.55
C PRO A 227 6.36 15.71 9.82
N VAL A 228 6.99 16.30 8.80
CA VAL A 228 8.34 16.86 8.83
C VAL A 228 8.26 18.37 8.61
N GLY A 229 9.05 19.14 9.37
CA GLY A 229 9.05 20.61 9.28
C GLY A 229 8.09 21.30 10.27
N PRO A 230 7.80 22.60 10.11
CA PRO A 230 7.06 23.43 11.07
C PRO A 230 5.57 23.07 11.24
N GLN A 231 5.13 21.91 10.74
CA GLN A 231 3.82 21.32 11.02
C GLN A 231 3.78 20.56 12.36
N LEU A 232 4.92 20.50 13.07
CA LEU A 232 4.99 20.15 14.48
C LEU A 232 4.42 21.32 15.30
N PRO A 233 3.46 21.11 16.21
CA PRO A 233 3.17 22.12 17.21
C PRO A 233 4.48 22.40 17.98
N GLY A 234 4.84 23.67 18.09
CA GLY A 234 5.80 24.13 19.09
C GLY A 234 5.23 23.93 20.49
#